data_AF-A0A016TQ77-F1
#
_entry.id   AF-A0A016TQ77-F1
#
_cell.length_a   1.000
_cell.length_b   1.000
_cell.length_c   1.000
_cell.angle_alpha   90.00
_cell.angle_beta   90.00
_cell.angle_gamma   90.00
#
_symmetry.space_group_name_H-M   'P 1'
#
loop_
_entity.id
_entity.type
_entity.pdbx_description
1 polymer ?
#
loop_
_entity_poly.entity_id
_entity_poly.type
_entity_poly.pdbx_seq_one_letter_code
_entity_poly.pdbx_strand_id
1 'polypeptide(L)'
;MRISQDLLVSETFSEIPELPSGQILRLELLSNWGDDTFVGLNAVEIFTEDGKRPEVAKISSNASRSVGNVESIFVESFTCTDKGKMWRAELQLDRPIVIEITFSNVIRIAMLRFWNYSESRVHAQMGVRSLRAELDDVTIFAGEVDCAFADHESEPMGETILFTTDENILEAIAENDVCLITDIVRSPSSLDIAELALGLTPQRPVTRETSTSIQEKERPISAATPDIEDDDCPGRVKILHLELCENWGSPGLIGLSGLELLGHKNKIVDPDTLTITASSQGDPQKLLNGRNLTRSPDDMWLIPFDCKQHPTITINFHKPTNLTGISFWNYNSSPEMSYAGVRLLHIFVNGRLAASNVLLRKAPGFVFFDFVQDISIDRPPSMRPLVRPTTHSVYGFIFQLQLLSSWGDEFYIGLNGIELYGRRNEKIKVGPHNLAAFPESVNILPSVEDDPRTSMNLINGCNDTEKAELMWLTPMLPNRCARVFFVFDVQIAVSTIVIYNYRKTPTRGVRHISVSVDDLIVYSGDVPASTADKTGILEINFAET
;
A
#
# COMPACT_ATOMS: atom_id res chain seq x y z
N MET A 1 -12.17 44.90 15.65
CA MET A 1 -11.19 45.09 16.74
C MET A 1 -10.36 43.82 16.77
N ARG A 2 -9.14 43.89 16.24
CA ARG A 2 -8.18 42.77 16.20
C ARG A 2 -7.71 42.52 17.62
N ILE A 3 -7.86 41.29 18.11
CA ILE A 3 -7.11 40.79 19.26
C ILE A 3 -6.23 39.67 18.71
N SER A 4 -4.97 40.07 18.54
CA SER A 4 -3.71 39.34 18.33
C SER A 4 -3.75 37.81 18.37
N GLN A 5 -3.62 37.20 17.19
CA GLN A 5 -2.81 36.00 16.99
C GLN A 5 -1.35 36.45 17.11
N ASP A 6 -0.69 36.14 18.23
CA ASP A 6 0.78 36.11 18.38
C ASP A 6 1.08 35.75 19.84
N LEU A 7 1.37 34.46 20.09
CA LEU A 7 2.23 33.91 21.16
C LEU A 7 1.95 32.41 21.34
N LEU A 8 2.42 31.59 20.40
CA LEU A 8 2.92 30.24 20.69
C LEU A 8 4.22 30.12 19.89
N VAL A 9 5.31 30.48 20.56
CA VAL A 9 6.68 30.34 20.08
C VAL A 9 6.91 28.85 19.84
N SER A 10 7.14 28.49 18.58
CA SER A 10 7.72 27.21 18.21
C SER A 10 9.17 27.18 18.70
N GLU A 11 9.41 26.62 19.89
CA GLU A 11 10.72 26.08 20.17
C GLU A 11 10.89 24.83 19.31
N THR A 12 11.74 24.95 18.29
CA THR A 12 12.16 23.86 17.43
C THR A 12 12.94 22.84 18.26
N PHE A 13 12.24 21.81 18.76
CA PHE A 13 12.87 20.59 19.27
C PHE A 13 13.52 19.88 18.07
N SER A 14 14.85 19.80 18.03
CA SER A 14 15.56 19.41 16.81
C SER A 14 16.23 18.03 16.86
N GLU A 15 16.21 17.31 17.98
CA GLU A 15 16.84 15.98 18.07
C GLU A 15 16.28 15.14 19.24
N ILE A 16 15.98 13.86 19.00
CA ILE A 16 15.57 12.90 20.04
C ILE A 16 16.80 12.58 20.90
N PRO A 17 16.75 12.74 22.24
CA PRO A 17 17.91 12.53 23.10
C PRO A 17 18.29 11.05 23.19
N GLU A 18 19.57 10.73 23.31
CA GLU A 18 20.02 9.36 23.50
C GLU A 18 19.88 8.93 24.98
N LEU A 19 19.13 7.85 25.22
CA LEU A 19 18.91 7.22 26.52
C LEU A 19 18.63 8.22 27.67
N PRO A 20 17.56 9.04 27.56
CA PRO A 20 17.22 10.04 28.58
C PRO A 20 16.97 9.37 29.93
N SER A 21 17.45 10.01 31.00
CA SER A 21 17.39 9.50 32.36
C SER A 21 16.47 10.33 33.23
N GLY A 22 15.60 9.70 34.00
CA GLY A 22 14.75 10.39 34.97
C GLY A 22 13.76 9.48 35.67
N GLN A 23 12.93 10.06 36.54
CA GLN A 23 12.00 9.32 37.40
C GLN A 23 10.52 9.59 37.11
N ILE A 24 10.18 10.76 36.56
CA ILE A 24 8.81 11.18 36.30
C ILE A 24 8.63 11.43 34.80
N LEU A 25 7.82 10.60 34.15
CA LEU A 25 7.42 10.79 32.76
C LEU A 25 6.05 11.46 32.70
N ARG A 26 5.96 12.61 32.03
CA ARG A 26 4.72 13.32 31.75
C ARG A 26 4.38 13.25 30.28
N LEU A 27 3.16 12.83 29.97
CA LEU A 27 2.60 12.78 28.63
C LEU A 27 1.50 13.83 28.53
N GLU A 28 1.78 14.91 27.82
CA GLU A 28 0.85 16.00 27.54
C GLU A 28 0.14 15.72 26.20
N LEU A 29 -1.16 15.50 26.24
CA LEU A 29 -2.00 15.19 25.09
C LEU A 29 -2.51 16.50 24.49
N LEU A 30 -1.91 16.92 23.38
CA LEU A 30 -2.10 18.26 22.80
C LEU A 30 -3.32 18.32 21.86
N SER A 31 -3.57 17.24 21.12
CA SER A 31 -4.72 17.13 20.21
C SER A 31 -5.12 15.67 19.97
N ASN A 32 -6.30 15.47 19.39
CA ASN A 32 -6.79 14.17 18.93
C ASN A 32 -7.03 14.19 17.41
N TRP A 33 -7.53 13.07 16.87
CA TRP A 33 -7.77 12.89 15.44
C TRP A 33 -9.12 13.46 14.94
N GLY A 34 -9.85 14.21 15.76
CA GLY A 34 -11.03 14.96 15.33
C GLY A 34 -12.32 14.72 16.12
N ASP A 35 -12.24 14.19 17.35
CA ASP A 35 -13.39 14.10 18.25
C ASP A 35 -13.50 15.37 19.11
N ASP A 36 -14.68 15.99 19.17
CA ASP A 36 -14.86 17.26 19.90
C ASP A 36 -15.02 17.08 21.42
N THR A 37 -15.11 15.83 21.92
CA THR A 37 -15.52 15.53 23.30
C THR A 37 -14.45 14.79 24.09
N PHE A 38 -13.71 13.85 23.49
CA PHE A 38 -12.81 12.95 24.21
C PHE A 38 -11.43 12.84 23.57
N VAL A 39 -10.42 12.62 24.41
CA VAL A 39 -9.09 12.15 24.02
C VAL A 39 -8.74 10.88 24.79
N GLY A 40 -8.13 9.90 24.14
CA GLY A 40 -7.86 8.60 24.75
C GLY A 40 -6.62 7.90 24.19
N LEU A 41 -6.13 6.96 24.98
CA LEU A 41 -5.04 6.05 24.64
C LEU A 41 -5.43 4.64 25.08
N ASN A 42 -4.97 3.65 24.33
CA ASN A 42 -5.13 2.26 24.72
C ASN A 42 -4.02 1.84 25.67
N ALA A 43 -2.76 2.05 25.27
CA ALA A 43 -1.60 1.70 26.10
C ALA A 43 -0.35 2.55 25.79
N VAL A 44 0.59 2.56 26.73
CA VAL A 44 1.93 3.12 26.60
C VAL A 44 2.93 2.08 27.10
N GLU A 45 3.80 1.61 26.20
CA GLU A 45 4.88 0.69 26.53
C GLU A 45 6.20 1.44 26.68
N ILE A 46 7.00 1.03 27.66
CA ILE A 46 8.27 1.65 28.02
C ILE A 46 9.30 0.54 28.22
N PHE A 47 10.44 0.66 27.56
CA PHE A 47 11.59 -0.23 27.76
C PHE A 47 12.81 0.55 28.23
N THR A 48 13.54 -0.02 29.17
CA THR A 48 14.79 0.54 29.70
C THR A 48 16.01 0.09 28.90
N GLU A 49 17.18 0.63 29.21
CA GLU A 49 18.47 0.22 28.60
C GLU A 49 18.81 -1.27 28.74
N ASP A 50 18.22 -1.96 29.72
CA ASP A 50 18.36 -3.42 29.91
C ASP A 50 17.37 -4.25 29.08
N GLY A 51 16.57 -3.59 28.22
CA GLY A 51 15.51 -4.24 27.44
C GLY A 51 14.29 -4.66 28.25
N LYS A 52 14.14 -4.20 29.49
CA LYS A 52 13.04 -4.59 30.40
C LYS A 52 12.03 -3.46 30.62
N ARG A 53 10.83 -3.82 31.08
CA ARG A 53 9.81 -2.85 31.51
C ARG A 53 10.19 -2.25 32.88
N PRO A 54 10.06 -0.92 33.08
CA PRO A 54 10.35 -0.31 34.37
C PRO A 54 9.25 -0.60 35.39
N GLU A 55 9.60 -0.59 36.67
CA GLU A 55 8.64 -0.68 37.77
C GLU A 55 7.98 0.69 37.99
N VAL A 56 6.66 0.74 37.88
CA VAL A 56 5.86 1.96 38.05
C VAL A 56 5.35 2.06 39.48
N ALA A 57 5.70 3.15 40.16
CA ALA A 57 5.24 3.44 41.51
C ALA A 57 3.84 4.06 41.52
N LYS A 58 3.52 4.89 40.52
CA LYS A 58 2.22 5.59 40.44
C LYS A 58 1.91 6.07 39.02
N ILE A 59 0.65 6.01 38.64
CA ILE A 59 0.11 6.67 37.43
C ILE A 59 -1.03 7.61 37.85
N SER A 60 -1.09 8.81 37.28
CA SER A 60 -2.19 9.73 37.51
C SER A 60 -2.49 10.60 36.29
N SER A 61 -3.66 11.21 36.26
CA SER A 61 -4.04 12.17 35.22
C SER A 61 -4.69 13.41 35.82
N ASN A 62 -4.53 14.55 35.17
CA ASN A 62 -5.20 15.81 35.53
C ASN A 62 -6.65 15.92 35.01
N ALA A 63 -7.16 14.88 34.32
CA ALA A 63 -8.48 14.85 33.72
C ALA A 63 -9.60 15.00 34.77
N SER A 64 -10.55 15.92 34.54
CA SER A 64 -11.70 16.13 35.44
C SER A 64 -12.74 15.01 35.35
N ARG A 65 -12.90 14.42 34.17
CA ARG A 65 -13.78 13.28 33.89
C ARG A 65 -13.05 12.31 32.97
N SER A 66 -13.02 11.04 33.35
CA SER A 66 -12.41 9.96 32.57
C SER A 66 -13.27 8.70 32.62
N VAL A 67 -13.08 7.85 31.61
CA VAL A 67 -13.66 6.51 31.49
C VAL A 67 -12.49 5.53 31.32
N GLY A 68 -12.52 4.45 32.11
CA GLY A 68 -11.38 3.54 32.25
C GLY A 68 -10.42 3.97 33.36
N ASN A 69 -9.65 3.02 33.90
CA ASN A 69 -8.62 3.32 34.89
C ASN A 69 -7.37 3.84 34.15
N VAL A 70 -6.79 4.96 34.58
CA VAL A 70 -5.54 5.47 33.97
C VAL A 70 -4.40 4.47 34.10
N GLU A 71 -4.41 3.61 35.11
CA GLU A 71 -3.42 2.54 35.27
C GLU A 71 -3.52 1.47 34.17
N SER A 72 -4.67 1.36 33.48
CA SER A 72 -4.85 0.36 32.44
C SER A 72 -3.99 0.61 31.20
N ILE A 73 -3.52 1.85 31.00
CA ILE A 73 -2.62 2.20 29.89
C ILE A 73 -1.27 1.49 29.99
N PHE A 74 -0.90 0.94 31.16
CA PHE A 74 0.37 0.23 31.36
C PHE A 74 0.19 -1.30 31.38
N VAL A 75 -1.02 -1.82 31.11
CA VAL A 75 -1.36 -3.25 31.19
C VAL A 75 -1.03 -3.98 29.88
N GLU A 76 -0.68 -5.27 29.97
CA GLU A 76 -0.23 -6.17 28.89
C GLU A 76 -1.25 -6.48 27.78
N SER A 77 -2.34 -5.72 27.64
CA SER A 77 -3.41 -5.98 26.68
C SER A 77 -3.48 -4.88 25.61
N PHE A 78 -2.50 -4.86 24.71
CA PHE A 78 -2.25 -3.79 23.75
C PHE A 78 -3.22 -3.72 22.56
N THR A 79 -4.00 -4.78 22.33
CA THR A 79 -4.97 -4.89 21.23
C THR A 79 -6.42 -4.99 21.73
N CYS A 80 -6.67 -4.60 22.98
CA CYS A 80 -8.00 -4.71 23.58
C CYS A 80 -8.97 -3.64 23.08
N THR A 81 -10.14 -4.05 22.57
CA THR A 81 -11.23 -3.14 22.19
C THR A 81 -12.28 -2.97 23.30
N ASP A 82 -12.02 -3.47 24.51
CA ASP A 82 -12.95 -3.40 25.65
C ASP A 82 -12.93 -2.00 26.28
N LYS A 83 -14.07 -1.30 26.25
CA LYS A 83 -14.25 0.05 26.80
C LYS A 83 -13.83 0.17 28.27
N GLY A 84 -13.91 -0.93 29.04
CA GLY A 84 -13.53 -0.94 30.46
C GLY A 84 -12.02 -1.02 30.70
N LYS A 85 -11.22 -1.33 29.67
CA LYS A 85 -9.78 -1.53 29.74
C LYS A 85 -8.97 -0.45 29.01
N MET A 86 -9.59 0.32 28.14
CA MET A 86 -9.01 1.52 27.53
C MET A 86 -9.23 2.75 28.41
N TRP A 87 -8.37 3.75 28.28
CA TRP A 87 -8.52 5.02 28.98
C TRP A 87 -8.88 6.15 28.02
N ARG A 88 -9.90 6.93 28.39
CA ARG A 88 -10.23 8.21 27.73
C ARG A 88 -10.65 9.26 28.75
N ALA A 89 -10.42 10.51 28.40
CA ALA A 89 -10.74 11.68 29.20
C ALA A 89 -11.53 12.70 28.36
N GLU A 90 -12.45 13.42 29.01
CA GLU A 90 -13.18 14.52 28.39
C GLU A 90 -12.24 15.70 28.13
N LEU A 91 -12.26 16.24 26.91
CA LEU A 91 -11.44 17.36 26.50
C LEU A 91 -11.69 18.60 27.37
N GLN A 92 -10.63 19.36 27.63
CA GLN A 92 -10.69 20.59 28.41
C GLN A 92 -10.23 21.75 27.53
N LEU A 93 -11.10 22.74 27.35
CA LEU A 93 -10.89 23.85 26.41
C LEU A 93 -9.77 24.81 26.84
N ASP A 94 -9.40 24.79 28.12
CA ASP A 94 -8.49 25.74 28.76
C ASP A 94 -7.11 25.15 29.09
N ARG A 95 -6.95 23.83 29.03
CA ARG A 95 -5.68 23.15 29.36
C ARG A 95 -5.57 21.77 28.72
N PRO A 96 -4.34 21.33 28.39
CA PRO A 96 -4.11 19.98 27.90
C PRO A 96 -4.28 18.93 29.00
N ILE A 97 -4.62 17.73 28.57
CA ILE A 97 -4.72 16.58 29.47
C ILE A 97 -3.32 16.00 29.64
N VAL A 98 -2.90 15.80 30.88
CA VAL A 98 -1.59 15.28 31.24
C VAL A 98 -1.76 13.95 31.96
N ILE A 99 -0.97 12.96 31.55
CA ILE A 99 -0.77 11.70 32.26
C ILE A 99 0.63 11.74 32.87
N GLU A 100 0.74 11.54 34.17
CA GLU A 100 2.01 11.48 34.91
C GLU A 100 2.26 10.06 35.39
N ILE A 101 3.43 9.51 35.03
CA ILE A 101 3.92 8.19 35.40
C ILE A 101 5.17 8.39 36.26
N THR A 102 5.13 7.92 37.50
CA THR A 102 6.25 7.94 38.44
C THR A 102 6.86 6.55 38.54
N PHE A 103 8.16 6.42 38.25
CA PHE A 103 8.89 5.17 38.38
C PHE A 103 9.44 4.97 39.79
N SER A 104 9.60 3.70 40.20
CA SER A 104 10.15 3.36 41.52
C SER A 104 11.61 3.82 41.69
N ASN A 105 12.36 3.89 40.60
CA ASN A 105 13.76 4.33 40.57
C ASN A 105 13.98 5.27 39.38
N VAL A 106 15.10 5.99 39.35
CA VAL A 106 15.56 6.69 38.15
C VAL A 106 15.87 5.65 37.08
N ILE A 107 15.27 5.78 35.89
CA ILE A 107 15.45 4.87 34.76
C ILE A 107 16.07 5.60 33.58
N ARG A 108 16.70 4.83 32.68
CA ARG A 108 17.08 5.29 31.33
C ARG A 108 16.12 4.68 30.32
N ILE A 109 15.41 5.50 29.58
CA ILE A 109 14.41 5.05 28.60
C ILE A 109 15.12 4.75 27.28
N ALA A 110 14.96 3.53 26.78
CA ALA A 110 15.48 3.11 25.48
C ALA A 110 14.42 3.15 24.37
N MET A 111 13.16 2.87 24.72
CA MET A 111 12.04 2.89 23.78
C MET A 111 10.75 3.32 24.48
N LEU A 112 9.96 4.16 23.80
CA LEU A 112 8.55 4.41 24.11
C LEU A 112 7.71 3.92 22.94
N ARG A 113 6.58 3.27 23.23
CA ARG A 113 5.61 2.88 22.20
C ARG A 113 4.19 3.23 22.61
N PHE A 114 3.47 3.92 21.73
CA PHE A 114 2.12 4.38 21.97
C PHE A 114 1.10 3.54 21.21
N TRP A 115 0.11 3.02 21.93
CA TRP A 115 -1.04 2.33 21.39
C TRP A 115 -2.25 3.25 21.49
N ASN A 116 -2.71 3.72 20.34
CA ASN A 116 -3.76 4.73 20.29
C ASN A 116 -5.17 4.14 20.52
N TYR A 117 -6.16 4.99 20.78
CA TYR A 117 -7.51 4.54 21.16
C TYR A 117 -8.21 3.73 20.06
N SER A 118 -8.48 2.45 20.32
CA SER A 118 -8.87 1.45 19.31
C SER A 118 -10.26 0.83 19.55
N GLU A 119 -11.15 1.51 20.30
CA GLU A 119 -12.50 0.98 20.61
C GLU A 119 -13.27 0.57 19.35
N SER A 120 -13.25 1.42 18.33
CA SER A 120 -13.79 1.19 17.00
C SER A 120 -13.26 2.27 16.06
N ARG A 121 -13.42 2.09 14.75
CA ARG A 121 -12.92 3.05 13.73
C ARG A 121 -13.46 4.47 13.90
N VAL A 122 -14.73 4.61 14.28
CA VAL A 122 -15.35 5.93 14.50
C VAL A 122 -14.80 6.57 15.77
N HIS A 123 -14.62 5.77 16.83
CA HIS A 123 -14.06 6.25 18.10
C HIS A 123 -12.54 6.45 18.05
N ALA A 124 -11.86 6.00 17.00
CA ALA A 124 -10.42 6.24 16.78
C ALA A 124 -10.07 7.72 16.63
N GLN A 125 -11.06 8.56 16.31
CA GLN A 125 -10.94 10.02 16.31
C GLN A 125 -10.69 10.59 17.72
N MET A 126 -11.07 9.84 18.77
CA MET A 126 -10.71 10.14 20.16
C MET A 126 -9.23 9.86 20.44
N GLY A 127 -8.53 9.15 19.57
CA GLY A 127 -7.11 8.86 19.74
C GLY A 127 -6.25 10.11 19.72
N VAL A 128 -5.15 10.10 20.48
CA VAL A 128 -4.16 11.19 20.52
C VAL A 128 -3.52 11.37 19.16
N ARG A 129 -3.49 12.61 18.64
CA ARG A 129 -2.84 12.96 17.38
C ARG A 129 -1.49 13.61 17.63
N SER A 130 -1.42 14.63 18.49
CA SER A 130 -0.16 15.27 18.86
C SER A 130 0.05 15.18 20.36
N LEU A 131 1.28 14.84 20.77
CA LEU A 131 1.66 14.73 22.16
C LEU A 131 3.07 15.26 22.41
N ARG A 132 3.30 15.63 23.66
CA ARG A 132 4.63 15.95 24.20
C ARG A 132 4.94 15.02 25.37
N ALA A 133 6.12 14.41 25.34
CA ALA A 133 6.65 13.60 26.43
C ALA A 133 7.79 14.33 27.12
N GLU A 134 7.71 14.47 28.43
CA GLU A 134 8.73 15.11 29.29
C GLU A 134 9.20 14.12 30.36
N LEU A 135 10.50 14.03 30.56
CA LEU A 135 11.12 13.24 31.62
C LEU A 135 11.83 14.19 32.59
N ASP A 136 11.38 14.23 33.84
CA ASP A 136 11.85 15.17 34.88
C ASP A 136 11.97 16.62 34.37
N ASP A 137 10.86 17.13 33.82
CA ASP A 137 10.73 18.50 33.24
C ASP A 137 11.57 18.75 31.96
N VAL A 138 12.20 17.73 31.39
CA VAL A 138 12.93 17.83 30.12
C VAL A 138 12.11 17.17 29.02
N THR A 139 11.73 17.94 27.99
CA THR A 139 11.08 17.36 26.81
C THR A 139 12.01 16.35 26.13
N ILE A 140 11.54 15.11 26.00
CA ILE A 140 12.25 14.03 25.31
C ILE A 140 11.64 13.72 23.95
N PHE A 141 10.37 14.08 23.74
CA PHE A 141 9.70 13.97 22.45
C PHE A 141 8.56 14.98 22.32
N ALA A 142 8.37 15.52 21.12
CA ALA A 142 7.20 16.29 20.74
C ALA A 142 6.89 16.00 19.28
N GLY A 143 5.71 15.47 18.99
CA GLY A 143 5.38 15.02 17.64
C GLY A 143 3.93 14.60 17.47
N GLU A 144 3.63 14.06 16.29
CA GLU A 144 2.35 13.41 15.99
C GLU A 144 2.47 11.89 16.16
N VAL A 145 1.34 11.22 16.43
CA VAL A 145 1.20 9.77 16.61
C VAL A 145 0.04 9.27 15.77
N ASP A 146 0.24 8.15 15.09
CA ASP A 146 -0.75 7.57 14.18
C ASP A 146 -2.06 7.17 14.88
N CYS A 147 -3.16 7.28 14.13
CA CYS A 147 -4.47 6.83 14.59
C CYS A 147 -4.48 5.30 14.76
N ALA A 148 -5.28 4.76 15.68
CA ALA A 148 -5.23 3.32 16.02
C ALA A 148 -5.59 2.35 14.89
N PHE A 149 -6.25 2.84 13.84
CA PHE A 149 -6.56 2.08 12.61
C PHE A 149 -5.82 2.65 11.40
N ALA A 150 -4.66 3.28 11.62
CA ALA A 150 -3.68 3.51 10.58
C ALA A 150 -3.33 2.17 9.91
N ASP A 151 -3.03 2.23 8.63
CA ASP A 151 -2.93 1.07 7.75
C ASP A 151 -1.58 0.37 7.95
N HIS A 152 -1.53 -0.50 8.94
CA HIS A 152 -0.44 -1.46 9.08
C HIS A 152 -0.81 -2.72 8.29
N GLU A 153 0.02 -3.10 7.32
CA GLU A 153 -0.15 -4.34 6.57
C GLU A 153 0.20 -5.60 7.40
N SER A 154 0.85 -5.38 8.56
CA SER A 154 1.08 -6.31 9.67
C SER A 154 0.12 -6.05 10.84
N GLU A 155 0.12 -6.90 11.88
CA GLU A 155 -0.57 -6.56 13.14
C GLU A 155 -0.12 -5.16 13.62
N PRO A 156 -1.03 -4.32 14.15
CA PRO A 156 -0.66 -2.98 14.60
C PRO A 156 0.45 -3.13 15.65
N MET A 157 1.58 -2.43 15.47
CA MET A 157 2.74 -2.51 16.37
C MET A 157 2.87 -1.29 17.30
N GLY A 158 1.90 -0.37 17.26
CA GLY A 158 1.97 0.91 17.97
C GLY A 158 3.04 1.85 17.41
N GLU A 159 2.90 3.14 17.69
CA GLU A 159 3.87 4.17 17.28
C GLU A 159 5.11 4.07 18.17
N THR A 160 6.28 3.78 17.60
CA THR A 160 7.51 3.51 18.36
C THR A 160 8.51 4.66 18.24
N ILE A 161 8.99 5.13 19.38
CA ILE A 161 10.04 6.14 19.51
C ILE A 161 11.26 5.48 20.14
N LEU A 162 12.36 5.44 19.39
CA LEU A 162 13.63 4.89 19.83
C LEU A 162 14.55 5.99 20.35
N PHE A 163 15.11 5.77 21.53
CA PHE A 163 16.10 6.65 22.17
C PHE A 163 17.50 6.03 22.15
N THR A 164 17.71 4.96 21.36
CA THR A 164 19.00 4.29 21.21
C THR A 164 19.17 3.72 19.81
N THR A 165 20.43 3.62 19.39
CA THR A 165 20.85 2.89 18.19
C THR A 165 21.83 1.75 18.53
N ASP A 166 21.99 1.42 19.82
CA ASP A 166 22.88 0.33 20.27
C ASP A 166 22.23 -1.02 20.00
N GLU A 167 22.87 -1.84 19.17
CA GLU A 167 22.37 -3.16 18.78
C GLU A 167 22.14 -4.09 19.98
N ASN A 168 22.96 -4.00 21.04
CA ASN A 168 22.81 -4.85 22.22
C ASN A 168 21.54 -4.50 23.01
N ILE A 169 21.19 -3.21 23.07
CA ILE A 169 19.97 -2.75 23.75
C ILE A 169 18.75 -3.13 22.91
N LEU A 170 18.83 -2.98 21.58
CA LEU A 170 17.75 -3.38 20.67
C LEU A 170 17.49 -4.89 20.71
N GLU A 171 18.54 -5.72 20.78
CA GLU A 171 18.42 -7.18 20.93
C GLU A 171 17.80 -7.54 22.30
N ALA A 172 18.23 -6.89 23.38
CA ALA A 172 17.63 -7.07 24.70
C ALA A 172 16.15 -6.65 24.76
N ILE A 173 15.76 -5.60 24.04
CA ILE A 173 14.35 -5.21 23.87
C ILE A 173 13.61 -6.32 23.11
N ALA A 174 14.15 -6.79 21.99
CA ALA A 174 13.51 -7.82 21.17
C ALA A 174 13.25 -9.13 21.94
N GLU A 175 14.16 -9.54 22.84
CA GLU A 175 13.98 -10.71 23.70
C GLU A 175 12.86 -10.58 24.74
N ASN A 176 12.47 -9.36 25.11
CA ASN A 176 11.46 -9.09 26.14
C ASN A 176 10.19 -8.45 25.56
N ASP A 177 10.16 -8.14 24.26
CA ASP A 177 9.00 -7.58 23.57
C ASP A 177 8.06 -8.70 23.14
N VAL A 178 6.97 -8.85 23.91
CA VAL A 178 5.92 -9.84 23.63
C VAL A 178 5.33 -9.66 22.24
N CYS A 179 5.29 -8.43 21.69
CA CYS A 179 4.77 -8.16 20.35
C CYS A 179 5.65 -8.81 19.27
N LEU A 180 6.97 -8.75 19.42
CA LEU A 180 7.93 -9.39 18.50
C LEU A 180 8.00 -10.91 18.68
N ILE A 181 7.79 -11.42 19.91
CA ILE A 181 7.78 -12.87 20.19
C ILE A 181 6.54 -13.55 19.59
N THR A 182 5.38 -12.89 19.56
CA THR A 182 4.18 -13.45 18.91
C THR A 182 4.35 -13.64 17.40
N ASP A 183 5.13 -12.78 16.73
CA ASP A 183 5.42 -12.92 15.29
C ASP A 183 6.31 -14.13 14.97
N ILE A 184 7.16 -14.56 15.90
CA ILE A 184 8.05 -15.73 15.71
C ILE A 184 7.31 -17.06 15.96
N VAL A 185 6.25 -17.07 16.79
CA VAL A 185 5.56 -18.30 17.21
C VAL A 185 4.19 -18.50 16.53
N ARG A 186 3.64 -17.49 15.84
CA ARG A 186 2.37 -17.62 15.12
C ARG A 186 2.54 -17.85 13.62
N SER A 187 2.69 -19.12 13.27
CA SER A 187 2.03 -19.71 12.09
C SER A 187 1.56 -21.12 12.48
N PRO A 188 0.39 -21.64 12.03
CA PRO A 188 -0.73 -21.06 11.26
C PRO A 188 -2.10 -21.34 11.95
N SER A 189 -2.84 -20.34 12.47
CA SER A 189 -4.24 -20.58 12.89
C SER A 189 -5.15 -19.36 13.07
N SER A 190 -4.78 -18.18 12.57
CA SER A 190 -5.80 -17.23 12.12
C SER A 190 -6.09 -17.57 10.66
N LEU A 191 -7.36 -17.73 10.28
CA LEU A 191 -7.74 -17.78 8.88
C LEU A 191 -7.12 -16.57 8.20
N ASP A 192 -6.09 -16.82 7.40
CA ASP A 192 -5.29 -15.78 6.80
C ASP A 192 -6.18 -15.07 5.77
N ILE A 193 -6.61 -13.84 6.10
CA ILE A 193 -7.39 -13.02 5.17
C ILE A 193 -6.56 -12.75 3.92
N ALA A 194 -5.23 -12.91 3.94
CA ALA A 194 -4.40 -12.93 2.74
C ALA A 194 -4.66 -14.18 1.86
N GLU A 195 -4.96 -15.33 2.46
CA GLU A 195 -5.35 -16.56 1.75
C GLU A 195 -6.81 -16.48 1.26
N LEU A 196 -7.71 -15.83 2.02
CA LEU A 196 -9.05 -15.46 1.52
C LEU A 196 -8.96 -14.42 0.39
N ALA A 197 -7.99 -13.50 0.45
CA ALA A 197 -7.74 -12.50 -0.59
C ALA A 197 -7.15 -13.12 -1.86
N LEU A 198 -6.49 -14.29 -1.82
CA LEU A 198 -6.09 -15.05 -3.01
C LEU A 198 -7.29 -15.71 -3.71
N GLY A 199 -8.34 -16.07 -2.96
CA GLY A 199 -9.60 -16.61 -3.51
C GLY A 199 -10.62 -15.54 -3.92
N LEU A 200 -10.47 -14.32 -3.40
CA LEU A 200 -11.35 -13.17 -3.65
C LEU A 200 -10.66 -12.05 -4.45
N THR A 201 -9.41 -12.24 -4.86
CA THR A 201 -8.72 -11.28 -5.72
C THR A 201 -9.43 -11.29 -7.06
N PRO A 202 -10.05 -10.18 -7.49
CA PRO A 202 -10.53 -10.12 -8.86
C PRO A 202 -9.30 -10.30 -9.76
N GLN A 203 -9.31 -11.34 -10.58
CA GLN A 203 -8.33 -11.46 -11.65
C GLN A 203 -8.47 -10.22 -12.51
N ARG A 204 -7.38 -9.47 -12.67
CA ARG A 204 -7.33 -8.42 -13.68
C ARG A 204 -7.65 -9.12 -15.00
N PRO A 205 -8.73 -8.73 -15.73
CA PRO A 205 -8.93 -9.29 -17.05
C PRO A 205 -7.67 -8.98 -17.85
N VAL A 206 -7.02 -10.03 -18.38
CA VAL A 206 -5.82 -9.94 -19.22
C VAL A 206 -5.96 -8.72 -20.11
N THR A 207 -4.90 -7.89 -20.19
CA THR A 207 -4.82 -6.64 -20.97
C THR A 207 -5.05 -6.92 -22.46
N ARG A 208 -6.29 -7.27 -22.81
CA ARG A 208 -6.77 -7.55 -24.16
C ARG A 208 -7.21 -6.22 -24.71
N GLU A 209 -6.24 -5.40 -25.09
CA GLU A 209 -6.52 -4.25 -25.93
C GLU A 209 -7.18 -4.74 -27.22
N THR A 210 -8.50 -4.62 -27.29
CA THR A 210 -9.22 -4.60 -28.55
C THR A 210 -8.97 -3.23 -29.13
N SER A 211 -7.80 -3.06 -29.75
CA SER A 211 -7.58 -1.94 -30.65
C SER A 211 -8.63 -2.07 -31.76
N THR A 212 -9.63 -1.20 -31.73
CA THR A 212 -10.62 -1.00 -32.79
C THR A 212 -9.86 -0.65 -34.07
N SER A 213 -9.49 -1.67 -34.84
CA SER A 213 -9.16 -1.54 -36.25
C SER A 213 -10.44 -1.68 -37.06
N ILE A 214 -10.62 -0.72 -37.94
CA ILE A 214 -11.72 -0.57 -38.88
C ILE A 214 -11.92 -1.87 -39.66
N GLN A 215 -13.18 -2.30 -39.79
CA GLN A 215 -13.58 -3.45 -40.61
C GLN A 215 -13.13 -3.26 -42.07
N GLU A 216 -12.05 -3.93 -42.46
CA GLU A 216 -11.83 -4.30 -43.85
C GLU A 216 -12.20 -5.78 -44.01
N LYS A 217 -13.19 -6.02 -44.90
CA LYS A 217 -13.73 -7.33 -45.24
C LYS A 217 -12.64 -8.25 -45.79
N GLU A 218 -12.30 -9.31 -45.05
CA GLU A 218 -11.58 -10.46 -45.59
C GLU A 218 -12.49 -11.24 -46.57
N ARG A 219 -11.95 -11.54 -47.76
CA ARG A 219 -12.49 -12.53 -48.70
C ARG A 219 -11.89 -13.91 -48.38
N PRO A 220 -12.62 -15.02 -48.62
CA PRO A 220 -12.19 -16.34 -48.16
C PRO A 220 -11.03 -16.92 -48.97
N ILE A 221 -10.19 -17.66 -48.25
CA ILE A 221 -8.93 -18.30 -48.64
C ILE A 221 -9.21 -19.52 -49.54
N SER A 222 -8.37 -19.73 -50.56
CA SER A 222 -8.20 -21.02 -51.21
C SER A 222 -6.73 -21.31 -51.51
N ALA A 223 -6.39 -22.60 -51.38
CA ALA A 223 -5.21 -23.31 -51.81
C ALA A 223 -3.99 -23.31 -50.87
N ALA A 224 -3.73 -24.53 -50.35
CA ALA A 224 -2.52 -24.95 -49.67
C ALA A 224 -1.31 -24.94 -50.62
N THR A 225 -0.14 -24.58 -50.09
CA THR A 225 1.17 -24.88 -50.68
C THR A 225 2.13 -25.35 -49.58
N PRO A 226 3.07 -26.24 -49.91
CA PRO A 226 3.78 -27.07 -48.94
C PRO A 226 4.94 -26.33 -48.25
N ASP A 227 5.33 -26.89 -47.11
CA ASP A 227 6.44 -26.48 -46.26
C ASP A 227 7.74 -26.26 -47.04
N ILE A 228 8.20 -25.00 -47.07
CA ILE A 228 9.59 -24.65 -47.34
C ILE A 228 10.16 -24.18 -46.01
N GLU A 229 11.13 -24.93 -45.48
CA GLU A 229 11.97 -24.53 -44.36
C GLU A 229 12.81 -23.32 -44.77
N ASP A 230 12.30 -22.12 -44.51
CA ASP A 230 13.05 -20.88 -44.59
C ASP A 230 13.28 -20.40 -43.13
N ASP A 231 14.50 -20.59 -42.64
CA ASP A 231 14.92 -20.44 -41.24
C ASP A 231 15.14 -18.97 -40.82
N ASP A 232 14.66 -18.00 -41.62
CA ASP A 232 14.82 -16.57 -41.34
C ASP A 232 13.53 -15.76 -41.61
N CYS A 233 12.38 -16.31 -41.20
CA CYS A 233 11.14 -15.53 -41.13
C CYS A 233 11.23 -14.50 -39.98
N PRO A 234 11.12 -13.18 -40.26
CA PRO A 234 11.11 -12.16 -39.22
C PRO A 234 9.92 -12.38 -38.29
N GLY A 235 10.20 -12.69 -37.02
CA GLY A 235 9.19 -12.89 -35.96
C GLY A 235 9.21 -14.26 -35.27
N ARG A 236 10.01 -15.23 -35.71
CA ARG A 236 10.18 -16.51 -34.99
C ARG A 236 11.31 -16.43 -33.97
N VAL A 237 10.99 -16.60 -32.70
CA VAL A 237 11.93 -16.59 -31.57
C VAL A 237 12.39 -18.02 -31.28
N LYS A 238 13.71 -18.24 -31.33
CA LYS A 238 14.37 -19.49 -30.93
C LYS A 238 15.06 -19.34 -29.58
N ILE A 239 15.67 -18.18 -29.34
CA ILE A 239 16.34 -17.84 -28.09
C ILE A 239 15.87 -16.46 -27.64
N LEU A 240 15.37 -16.38 -26.42
CA LEU A 240 15.04 -15.13 -25.73
C LEU A 240 16.03 -14.97 -24.58
N HIS A 241 16.66 -13.81 -24.48
CA HIS A 241 17.63 -13.51 -23.45
C HIS A 241 17.26 -12.19 -22.77
N LEU A 242 17.09 -12.23 -21.45
CA LEU A 242 16.74 -11.10 -20.60
C LEU A 242 17.96 -10.75 -19.76
N GLU A 243 18.41 -9.51 -19.84
CA GLU A 243 19.50 -8.98 -19.03
C GLU A 243 18.93 -8.03 -17.97
N LEU A 244 19.10 -8.38 -16.69
CA LEU A 244 18.53 -7.66 -15.56
C LEU A 244 19.53 -6.60 -15.07
N CYS A 245 19.28 -5.34 -15.40
CA CYS A 245 20.24 -4.25 -15.24
C CYS A 245 20.14 -3.56 -13.88
N GLU A 246 18.93 -3.33 -13.37
CA GLU A 246 18.69 -2.57 -12.14
C GLU A 246 17.52 -3.17 -11.35
N ASN A 247 17.56 -3.03 -10.02
CA ASN A 247 16.41 -3.28 -9.13
C ASN A 247 15.81 -1.94 -8.64
N TRP A 248 14.80 -2.01 -7.78
CA TRP A 248 14.12 -0.84 -7.24
C TRP A 248 14.82 -0.20 -6.04
N GLY A 249 15.93 -0.77 -5.54
CA GLY A 249 16.74 -0.19 -4.46
C GLY A 249 17.23 -1.19 -3.40
N SER A 250 16.91 -2.49 -3.51
CA SER A 250 17.38 -3.47 -2.53
C SER A 250 18.90 -3.68 -2.63
N PRO A 251 19.64 -3.72 -1.50
CA PRO A 251 21.06 -4.02 -1.51
C PRO A 251 21.31 -5.48 -1.90
N GLY A 252 22.04 -5.69 -2.99
CA GLY A 252 22.64 -6.99 -3.32
C GLY A 252 21.68 -8.10 -3.74
N LEU A 253 20.40 -7.83 -4.00
CA LEU A 253 19.40 -8.83 -4.37
C LEU A 253 18.59 -8.39 -5.60
N ILE A 254 18.25 -9.33 -6.48
CA ILE A 254 17.32 -9.11 -7.59
C ILE A 254 16.44 -10.33 -7.81
N GLY A 255 15.16 -10.13 -8.10
CA GLY A 255 14.22 -11.24 -8.24
C GLY A 255 12.98 -10.92 -9.05
N LEU A 256 12.23 -11.98 -9.35
CA LEU A 256 10.93 -11.97 -10.01
C LEU A 256 10.06 -13.06 -9.38
N SER A 257 8.74 -12.85 -9.36
CA SER A 257 7.80 -13.89 -8.92
C SER A 257 7.45 -14.86 -10.04
N GLY A 258 7.40 -14.39 -11.30
CA GLY A 258 7.01 -15.25 -12.42
C GLY A 258 7.08 -14.56 -13.78
N LEU A 259 7.03 -15.38 -14.83
CA LEU A 259 7.06 -14.98 -16.23
C LEU A 259 6.04 -15.81 -17.02
N GLU A 260 5.31 -15.16 -17.91
CA GLU A 260 4.54 -15.85 -18.95
C GLU A 260 4.89 -15.31 -20.33
N LEU A 261 5.04 -16.21 -21.30
CA LEU A 261 5.39 -15.87 -22.67
C LEU A 261 4.14 -15.84 -23.52
N LEU A 262 3.91 -14.72 -24.22
CA LEU A 262 2.72 -14.52 -25.03
C LEU A 262 3.01 -14.80 -26.50
N GLY A 263 2.36 -15.82 -27.05
CA GLY A 263 2.47 -16.21 -28.44
C GLY A 263 1.40 -15.57 -29.35
N HIS A 264 1.21 -16.14 -30.54
CA HIS A 264 0.22 -15.65 -31.51
C HIS A 264 -1.19 -15.50 -30.90
N LYS A 265 -1.81 -14.33 -31.09
CA LYS A 265 -3.10 -13.93 -30.48
C LYS A 265 -3.08 -13.89 -28.94
N ASN A 266 -1.93 -13.59 -28.34
CA ASN A 266 -1.73 -13.49 -26.88
C ASN A 266 -2.12 -14.79 -26.15
N LYS A 267 -1.85 -15.94 -26.77
CA LYS A 267 -1.97 -17.23 -26.09
C LYS A 267 -0.69 -17.52 -25.33
N ILE A 268 -0.82 -17.99 -24.09
CA ILE A 268 0.31 -18.43 -23.27
C ILE A 268 1.04 -19.55 -24.01
N VAL A 269 2.35 -19.40 -24.17
CA VAL A 269 3.23 -20.44 -24.70
C VAL A 269 3.43 -21.50 -23.62
N ASP A 270 3.24 -22.76 -23.99
CA ASP A 270 3.38 -23.89 -23.09
C ASP A 270 4.82 -24.00 -22.54
N PRO A 271 5.03 -23.96 -21.20
CA PRO A 271 6.34 -24.11 -20.58
C PRO A 271 7.08 -25.39 -20.97
N ASP A 272 6.38 -26.48 -21.31
CA ASP A 272 7.02 -27.74 -21.75
C ASP A 272 7.76 -27.61 -23.10
N THR A 273 7.46 -26.55 -23.85
CA THR A 273 8.06 -26.29 -25.17
C THR A 273 9.34 -25.47 -25.12
N LEU A 274 9.88 -25.20 -23.93
CA LEU A 274 11.04 -24.36 -23.72
C LEU A 274 11.96 -24.91 -22.61
N THR A 275 13.18 -24.37 -22.55
CA THR A 275 14.11 -24.57 -21.44
C THR A 275 14.58 -23.21 -20.92
N ILE A 276 14.51 -23.01 -19.62
CA ILE A 276 14.92 -21.76 -18.96
C ILE A 276 16.21 -21.98 -18.16
N THR A 277 17.16 -21.06 -18.30
CA THR A 277 18.41 -21.04 -17.55
C THR A 277 18.68 -19.63 -17.01
N ALA A 278 19.35 -19.55 -15.86
CA ALA A 278 19.79 -18.28 -15.27
C ALA A 278 21.31 -18.28 -15.04
N SER A 279 21.92 -17.10 -15.01
CA SER A 279 23.37 -16.96 -14.88
C SER A 279 23.93 -17.15 -13.46
N SER A 280 23.07 -17.25 -12.43
CA SER A 280 23.46 -17.30 -11.01
C SER A 280 22.82 -18.49 -10.28
N GLN A 281 23.21 -18.71 -9.02
CA GLN A 281 22.65 -19.77 -8.18
C GLN A 281 21.22 -19.43 -7.75
N GLY A 282 20.25 -19.96 -8.48
CA GLY A 282 18.82 -19.90 -8.16
C GLY A 282 18.06 -20.79 -9.14
N ASP A 283 16.97 -21.41 -8.71
CA ASP A 283 16.18 -22.30 -9.57
C ASP A 283 15.30 -21.49 -10.53
N PRO A 284 15.66 -21.40 -11.84
CA PRO A 284 14.88 -20.60 -12.79
C PRO A 284 13.51 -21.23 -13.10
N GLN A 285 13.27 -22.49 -12.73
CA GLN A 285 11.97 -23.14 -12.95
C GLN A 285 10.85 -22.46 -12.15
N LYS A 286 11.19 -21.80 -11.04
CA LYS A 286 10.24 -20.99 -10.27
C LYS A 286 9.58 -19.90 -11.11
N LEU A 287 10.28 -19.35 -12.11
CA LEU A 287 9.73 -18.33 -12.99
C LEU A 287 8.60 -18.83 -13.88
N LEU A 288 8.45 -20.15 -14.07
CA LEU A 288 7.48 -20.77 -14.98
C LEU A 288 6.55 -21.75 -14.26
N ASN A 289 6.49 -21.71 -12.93
CA ASN A 289 5.69 -22.64 -12.11
C ASN A 289 4.17 -22.35 -12.15
N GLY A 290 3.75 -21.24 -12.76
CA GLY A 290 2.35 -20.81 -12.87
C GLY A 290 1.75 -20.22 -11.59
N ARG A 291 2.52 -20.10 -10.51
CA ARG A 291 2.11 -19.52 -9.21
C ARG A 291 2.60 -18.09 -9.08
N ASN A 292 2.25 -17.25 -10.06
CA ASN A 292 2.86 -15.92 -10.21
C ASN A 292 2.31 -14.88 -9.19
N LEU A 293 1.02 -15.00 -8.82
CA LEU A 293 0.38 -14.14 -7.83
C LEU A 293 0.64 -14.69 -6.40
N THR A 294 1.83 -14.44 -5.87
CA THR A 294 2.29 -15.02 -4.61
C THR A 294 3.13 -14.05 -3.78
N ARG A 295 3.22 -14.34 -2.48
CA ARG A 295 4.21 -13.75 -1.55
C ARG A 295 5.17 -14.80 -0.98
N SER A 296 4.98 -16.07 -1.34
CA SER A 296 5.76 -17.20 -0.81
C SER A 296 7.14 -17.24 -1.47
N PRO A 297 8.25 -17.13 -0.70
CA PRO A 297 9.61 -17.25 -1.24
C PRO A 297 9.87 -18.59 -1.95
N ASP A 298 9.12 -19.63 -1.61
CA ASP A 298 9.23 -20.94 -2.25
C ASP A 298 8.80 -20.90 -3.71
N ASP A 299 7.81 -20.07 -4.05
CA ASP A 299 7.28 -19.92 -5.41
C ASP A 299 7.99 -18.81 -6.21
N MET A 300 8.83 -17.98 -5.58
CA MET A 300 9.50 -16.83 -6.21
C MET A 300 10.99 -17.06 -6.47
N TRP A 301 11.53 -16.41 -7.51
CA TRP A 301 12.93 -16.47 -7.89
C TRP A 301 13.68 -15.23 -7.38
N LEU A 302 14.75 -15.44 -6.61
CA LEU A 302 15.59 -14.40 -6.03
C LEU A 302 17.05 -14.84 -6.07
N ILE A 303 17.95 -13.93 -6.45
CA ILE A 303 19.39 -14.20 -6.54
C ILE A 303 20.21 -13.00 -6.03
N PRO A 304 21.50 -13.22 -5.67
CA PRO A 304 22.44 -12.12 -5.46
C PRO A 304 22.61 -11.25 -6.70
N PHE A 305 22.72 -9.94 -6.49
CA PHE A 305 22.83 -8.93 -7.54
C PHE A 305 24.08 -8.06 -7.37
N ASP A 306 24.89 -7.97 -8.43
CA ASP A 306 25.99 -7.01 -8.55
C ASP A 306 25.72 -6.14 -9.78
N CYS A 307 25.67 -4.82 -9.60
CA CYS A 307 25.44 -3.87 -10.70
C CYS A 307 26.56 -3.88 -11.75
N LYS A 308 27.71 -4.48 -11.47
CA LYS A 308 28.80 -4.67 -12.44
C LYS A 308 28.65 -5.94 -13.28
N GLN A 309 27.82 -6.89 -12.83
CA GLN A 309 27.57 -8.16 -13.49
C GLN A 309 26.07 -8.40 -13.56
N HIS A 310 25.44 -7.93 -14.64
CA HIS A 310 24.01 -8.08 -14.83
C HIS A 310 23.62 -9.57 -14.90
N PRO A 311 22.73 -10.05 -14.00
CA PRO A 311 22.20 -11.39 -14.12
C PRO A 311 21.37 -11.54 -15.38
N THR A 312 21.39 -12.73 -15.96
CA THR A 312 20.64 -13.01 -17.20
C THR A 312 19.73 -14.21 -17.03
N ILE A 313 18.58 -14.15 -17.71
CA ILE A 313 17.63 -15.26 -17.87
C ILE A 313 17.59 -15.58 -19.36
N THR A 314 17.87 -16.83 -19.72
CA THR A 314 17.84 -17.31 -21.10
C THR A 314 16.75 -18.36 -21.25
N ILE A 315 15.88 -18.17 -22.23
CA ILE A 315 14.81 -19.09 -22.59
C ILE A 315 15.06 -19.60 -24.00
N ASN A 316 15.25 -20.91 -24.15
CA ASN A 316 15.44 -21.58 -25.43
C ASN A 316 14.19 -22.36 -25.80
N PHE A 317 13.58 -22.01 -26.93
CA PHE A 317 12.39 -22.72 -27.43
C PHE A 317 12.80 -24.00 -28.16
N HIS A 318 12.14 -25.13 -27.88
CA HIS A 318 12.37 -26.38 -28.59
C HIS A 318 12.12 -26.23 -30.11
N LYS A 319 11.10 -25.44 -30.47
CA LYS A 319 10.80 -25.03 -31.86
C LYS A 319 10.70 -23.51 -31.95
N PRO A 320 11.14 -22.88 -33.06
CA PRO A 320 10.95 -21.45 -33.26
C PRO A 320 9.48 -21.05 -33.11
N THR A 321 9.19 -20.11 -32.21
CA THR A 321 7.83 -19.75 -31.79
C THR A 321 7.55 -18.27 -32.07
N ASN A 322 6.34 -17.92 -32.49
CA ASN A 322 5.96 -16.52 -32.70
C ASN A 322 5.57 -15.90 -31.36
N LEU A 323 6.35 -14.93 -30.88
CA LEU A 323 6.24 -14.31 -29.55
C LEU A 323 5.85 -12.83 -29.72
N THR A 324 4.72 -12.43 -29.14
CA THR A 324 4.19 -11.06 -29.22
C THR A 324 4.52 -10.21 -28.00
N GLY A 325 4.78 -10.85 -26.85
CA GLY A 325 5.08 -10.17 -25.58
C GLY A 325 5.46 -11.11 -24.45
N ILE A 326 5.72 -10.51 -23.29
CA ILE A 326 6.08 -11.19 -22.04
C ILE A 326 5.30 -10.54 -20.91
N SER A 327 4.64 -11.34 -20.09
CA SER A 327 3.99 -10.92 -18.85
C SER A 327 4.96 -11.15 -17.68
N PHE A 328 5.18 -10.10 -16.89
CA PHE A 328 6.08 -10.12 -15.75
C PHE A 328 5.31 -9.98 -14.44
N TRP A 329 5.61 -10.84 -13.47
CA TRP A 329 5.28 -10.65 -12.07
C TRP A 329 6.57 -10.36 -11.32
N ASN A 330 6.68 -9.14 -10.80
CA ASN A 330 7.88 -8.71 -10.11
C ASN A 330 7.94 -9.27 -8.68
N TYR A 331 9.12 -9.30 -8.06
CA TYR A 331 9.31 -9.93 -6.74
C TYR A 331 8.42 -9.28 -5.66
N ASN A 332 7.65 -10.08 -4.92
CA ASN A 332 6.50 -9.58 -4.14
C ASN A 332 6.40 -10.13 -2.70
N SER A 333 7.50 -10.58 -2.09
CA SER A 333 7.44 -11.22 -0.76
C SER A 333 6.81 -10.33 0.33
N SER A 334 7.22 -9.05 0.36
CA SER A 334 6.70 -8.02 1.26
C SER A 334 6.88 -6.65 0.61
N PRO A 335 6.26 -5.57 1.15
CA PRO A 335 6.48 -4.21 0.67
C PRO A 335 7.96 -3.80 0.68
N GLU A 336 8.73 -4.20 1.69
CA GLU A 336 10.16 -3.91 1.83
C GLU A 336 10.98 -4.75 0.85
N MET A 337 10.67 -6.04 0.75
CA MET A 337 11.42 -6.95 -0.11
C MET A 337 11.08 -6.78 -1.59
N SER A 338 9.95 -6.15 -1.93
CA SER A 338 9.60 -5.83 -3.32
C SER A 338 10.57 -4.84 -3.99
N TYR A 339 11.40 -4.13 -3.22
CA TYR A 339 12.52 -3.34 -3.74
C TYR A 339 13.63 -4.19 -4.38
N ALA A 340 13.65 -5.51 -4.12
CA ALA A 340 14.50 -6.47 -4.82
C ALA A 340 13.94 -6.83 -6.22
N GLY A 341 12.74 -6.37 -6.56
CA GLY A 341 12.19 -6.55 -7.88
C GLY A 341 13.04 -5.92 -8.98
N VAL A 342 13.02 -6.51 -10.17
CA VAL A 342 13.66 -5.95 -11.37
C VAL A 342 13.02 -4.61 -11.71
N ARG A 343 13.83 -3.57 -11.90
CA ARG A 343 13.39 -2.25 -12.37
C ARG A 343 13.69 -2.06 -13.84
N LEU A 344 14.91 -2.37 -14.28
CA LEU A 344 15.34 -2.16 -15.67
C LEU A 344 15.88 -3.46 -16.26
N LEU A 345 15.44 -3.80 -17.47
CA LEU A 345 15.99 -4.94 -18.22
C LEU A 345 16.14 -4.65 -19.71
N HIS A 346 17.02 -5.41 -20.36
CA HIS A 346 17.13 -5.48 -21.82
C HIS A 346 16.62 -6.83 -22.33
N ILE A 347 15.91 -6.81 -23.46
CA ILE A 347 15.36 -7.99 -24.11
C ILE A 347 16.10 -8.22 -25.42
N PHE A 348 16.71 -9.39 -25.56
CA PHE A 348 17.37 -9.85 -26.78
C PHE A 348 16.61 -11.03 -27.38
N VAL A 349 16.34 -10.97 -28.67
CA VAL A 349 15.68 -12.02 -29.45
C VAL A 349 16.66 -12.53 -30.49
N ASN A 350 16.95 -13.84 -30.48
CA ASN A 350 17.91 -14.50 -31.36
C ASN A 350 19.28 -13.76 -31.41
N GLY A 351 19.73 -13.27 -30.25
CA GLY A 351 20.99 -12.52 -30.10
C GLY A 351 20.95 -11.06 -30.57
N ARG A 352 19.81 -10.54 -31.05
CA ARG A 352 19.63 -9.13 -31.41
C ARG A 352 18.85 -8.40 -30.33
N LEU A 353 19.26 -7.18 -29.99
CA LEU A 353 18.55 -6.33 -29.03
C LEU A 353 17.17 -5.96 -29.59
N ALA A 354 16.11 -6.52 -28.99
CA ALA A 354 14.72 -6.30 -29.39
C ALA A 354 14.10 -5.12 -28.63
N ALA A 355 14.37 -5.01 -27.33
CA ALA A 355 13.94 -3.90 -26.50
C ALA A 355 15.07 -3.51 -25.52
N SER A 356 15.36 -2.22 -25.42
CA SER A 356 16.34 -1.70 -24.48
C SER A 356 15.66 -0.83 -23.44
N ASN A 357 16.21 -0.83 -22.22
CA ASN A 357 15.73 -0.04 -21.08
C ASN A 357 14.23 -0.25 -20.80
N VAL A 358 13.78 -1.51 -20.80
CA VAL A 358 12.41 -1.87 -20.44
C VAL A 358 12.25 -1.66 -18.94
N LEU A 359 11.37 -0.75 -18.57
CA LEU A 359 11.07 -0.42 -17.18
C LEU A 359 9.96 -1.32 -16.65
N LEU A 360 10.29 -2.16 -15.67
CA LEU A 360 9.34 -2.97 -14.95
C LEU A 360 8.88 -2.27 -13.67
N ARG A 361 7.56 -2.30 -13.46
CA ARG A 361 6.86 -1.79 -12.28
C ARG A 361 7.25 -2.58 -11.04
N LYS A 362 7.47 -1.89 -9.92
CA LYS A 362 7.67 -2.51 -8.61
C LYS A 362 6.42 -3.33 -8.25
N ALA A 363 6.60 -4.49 -7.64
CA ALA A 363 5.46 -5.22 -7.08
C ALA A 363 4.92 -4.47 -5.84
N PRO A 364 3.62 -4.57 -5.53
CA PRO A 364 3.03 -3.83 -4.41
C PRO A 364 3.45 -4.35 -3.02
N GLY A 365 3.98 -5.56 -2.90
CA GLY A 365 4.26 -6.22 -1.63
C GLY A 365 3.08 -7.01 -1.05
N PHE A 366 1.92 -6.96 -1.72
CA PHE A 366 0.69 -7.65 -1.35
C PHE A 366 0.01 -8.30 -2.58
N VAL A 367 -1.08 -9.03 -2.37
CA VAL A 367 -1.81 -9.77 -3.41
C VAL A 367 -3.29 -9.39 -3.43
N PHE A 368 -3.59 -8.09 -3.38
CA PHE A 368 -4.96 -7.56 -3.45
C PHE A 368 -5.50 -7.42 -4.87
N PHE A 369 -4.61 -7.47 -5.86
CA PHE A 369 -4.93 -7.49 -7.28
C PHE A 369 -3.80 -8.21 -8.02
N ASP A 370 -4.09 -8.64 -9.24
CA ASP A 370 -3.04 -9.17 -10.12
C ASP A 370 -2.12 -8.06 -10.61
N PHE A 371 -0.89 -8.05 -10.10
CA PHE A 371 0.13 -7.04 -10.41
C PHE A 371 0.97 -7.37 -11.65
N VAL A 372 0.49 -8.28 -12.51
CA VAL A 372 1.07 -8.56 -13.84
C VAL A 372 1.35 -7.29 -14.64
N GLN A 373 2.50 -7.23 -15.29
CA GLN A 373 2.83 -6.19 -16.26
C GLN A 373 3.13 -6.83 -17.62
N ASP A 374 2.34 -6.45 -18.63
CA ASP A 374 2.51 -6.96 -19.99
C ASP A 374 3.45 -6.06 -20.80
N ILE A 375 4.52 -6.64 -21.35
CA ILE A 375 5.48 -5.95 -22.22
C ILE A 375 5.40 -6.53 -23.64
N SER A 376 5.05 -5.68 -24.61
CA SER A 376 5.05 -6.06 -26.03
C SER A 376 6.45 -6.01 -26.62
N ILE A 377 6.82 -7.06 -27.35
CA ILE A 377 8.10 -7.13 -28.09
C ILE A 377 7.99 -6.42 -29.44
N ASP A 378 6.83 -6.49 -30.09
CA ASP A 378 6.61 -5.88 -31.42
C ASP A 378 6.58 -4.34 -31.36
N ARG A 379 6.20 -3.79 -30.21
CA ARG A 379 6.18 -2.34 -29.94
C ARG A 379 6.83 -2.10 -28.59
N PRO A 380 8.16 -2.17 -28.49
CA PRO A 380 8.83 -1.92 -27.23
C PRO A 380 8.47 -0.49 -26.78
N PRO A 381 8.13 -0.28 -25.50
CA PRO A 381 7.79 1.05 -25.01
C PRO A 381 8.99 1.98 -25.25
N SER A 382 8.84 2.92 -26.20
CA SER A 382 9.84 3.94 -26.49
C SER A 382 9.91 4.89 -25.31
N MET A 383 10.69 4.54 -24.29
CA MET A 383 11.01 5.47 -23.22
C MET A 383 12.01 6.50 -23.74
N ARG A 384 11.51 7.72 -23.95
CA ARG A 384 12.36 8.90 -23.79
C ARG A 384 12.48 9.11 -22.28
N PRO A 385 13.69 9.12 -21.69
CA PRO A 385 13.87 9.65 -20.36
C PRO A 385 13.17 11.00 -20.33
N LEU A 386 12.14 11.13 -19.50
CA LEU A 386 11.51 12.42 -19.30
C LEU A 386 12.56 13.26 -18.58
N VAL A 387 13.34 14.00 -19.36
CA VAL A 387 14.11 15.16 -18.88
C VAL A 387 13.11 15.97 -18.09
N ARG A 388 13.23 16.02 -16.76
CA ARG A 388 12.32 16.75 -15.87
C ARG A 388 11.96 18.07 -16.54
N PRO A 389 10.74 18.24 -17.09
CA PRO A 389 10.29 19.56 -17.38
C PRO A 389 9.54 19.99 -16.11
N THR A 390 9.58 21.28 -15.86
CA THR A 390 8.53 22.06 -15.20
C THR A 390 7.10 21.55 -15.51
N THR A 391 6.70 20.38 -15.00
CA THR A 391 5.44 19.70 -15.32
C THR A 391 4.59 19.59 -14.08
N HIS A 392 3.35 20.09 -14.20
CA HIS A 392 2.31 20.09 -13.20
C HIS A 392 1.59 18.73 -13.13
N SER A 393 2.34 17.63 -13.02
CA SER A 393 1.78 16.27 -13.05
C SER A 393 2.65 15.29 -12.27
N VAL A 394 2.00 14.31 -11.63
CA VAL A 394 2.67 13.17 -11.01
C VAL A 394 2.79 12.04 -12.02
N TYR A 395 3.93 11.33 -11.99
CA TYR A 395 4.18 10.16 -12.81
C TYR A 395 4.20 8.92 -11.93
N GLY A 396 3.51 7.88 -12.37
CA GLY A 396 3.67 6.57 -11.77
C GLY A 396 2.95 5.50 -12.55
N PHE A 397 3.11 4.27 -12.07
CA PHE A 397 2.41 3.11 -12.61
C PHE A 397 1.16 2.76 -11.79
N ILE A 398 1.20 2.94 -10.47
CA ILE A 398 0.12 2.62 -9.56
C ILE A 398 -0.35 3.90 -8.89
N PHE A 399 -1.62 4.23 -9.05
CA PHE A 399 -2.30 5.27 -8.29
C PHE A 399 -3.23 4.59 -7.30
N GLN A 400 -2.91 4.66 -6.02
CA GLN A 400 -3.70 4.05 -4.95
C GLN A 400 -4.50 5.14 -4.24
N LEU A 401 -5.80 4.92 -4.10
CA LEU A 401 -6.70 5.72 -3.30
C LEU A 401 -7.12 4.89 -2.10
N GLN A 402 -6.75 5.34 -0.91
CA GLN A 402 -7.04 4.70 0.34
C GLN A 402 -8.16 5.45 1.07
N LEU A 403 -9.23 4.73 1.36
CA LEU A 403 -10.48 5.24 1.91
C LEU A 403 -10.45 5.03 3.43
N LEU A 404 -10.05 6.06 4.16
CA LEU A 404 -9.68 5.95 5.58
C LEU A 404 -10.91 5.89 6.51
N SER A 405 -11.97 6.61 6.15
CA SER A 405 -13.21 6.66 6.93
C SER A 405 -14.40 7.12 6.10
N SER A 406 -15.61 6.85 6.61
CA SER A 406 -16.86 7.36 6.06
C SER A 406 -17.36 8.59 6.83
N TRP A 407 -18.42 9.22 6.34
CA TRP A 407 -19.12 10.30 7.04
C TRP A 407 -19.98 9.83 8.22
N GLY A 408 -20.12 8.52 8.46
CA GLY A 408 -20.85 8.00 9.62
C GLY A 408 -21.36 6.55 9.53
N ASP A 409 -21.05 5.78 8.48
CA ASP A 409 -21.37 4.34 8.40
C ASP A 409 -20.13 3.50 8.77
N GLU A 410 -20.26 2.66 9.79
CA GLU A 410 -19.17 1.83 10.33
C GLU A 410 -18.86 0.60 9.48
N PHE A 411 -19.80 0.19 8.62
CA PHE A 411 -19.76 -1.10 7.95
C PHE A 411 -19.52 -0.97 6.45
N TYR A 412 -19.92 0.14 5.84
CA TYR A 412 -19.87 0.32 4.40
C TYR A 412 -19.29 1.67 4.00
N ILE A 413 -18.49 1.64 2.94
CA ILE A 413 -17.92 2.83 2.31
C ILE A 413 -18.11 2.74 0.81
N GLY A 414 -18.42 3.87 0.18
CA GLY A 414 -18.71 3.90 -1.25
C GLY A 414 -18.30 5.19 -1.94
N LEU A 415 -18.32 5.13 -3.25
CA LEU A 415 -18.10 6.26 -4.15
C LEU A 415 -19.05 6.15 -5.34
N ASN A 416 -19.35 7.29 -5.96
CA ASN A 416 -20.07 7.34 -7.22
C ASN A 416 -19.16 7.10 -8.42
N GLY A 417 -17.91 7.58 -8.39
CA GLY A 417 -17.01 7.52 -9.53
C GLY A 417 -15.66 8.16 -9.26
N ILE A 418 -14.66 7.81 -10.08
CA ILE A 418 -13.32 8.39 -10.07
C ILE A 418 -12.89 8.66 -11.51
N GLU A 419 -12.26 9.79 -11.74
CA GLU A 419 -11.70 10.16 -13.04
C GLU A 419 -10.24 10.61 -12.91
N LEU A 420 -9.41 10.18 -13.86
CA LEU A 420 -8.01 10.59 -13.97
C LEU A 420 -7.84 11.46 -15.23
N TYR A 421 -7.13 12.57 -15.09
CA TYR A 421 -6.84 13.52 -16.17
C TYR A 421 -5.34 13.61 -16.43
N GLY A 422 -4.96 13.63 -17.70
CA GLY A 422 -3.59 13.74 -18.18
C GLY A 422 -3.10 15.17 -18.28
N ARG A 423 -1.84 15.36 -18.69
CA ARG A 423 -1.15 16.67 -18.69
C ARG A 423 -1.84 17.77 -19.50
N ARG A 424 -2.68 17.43 -20.48
CA ARG A 424 -3.42 18.38 -21.32
C ARG A 424 -4.88 18.50 -20.87
N ASN A 425 -5.17 18.11 -19.62
CA ASN A 425 -6.50 18.03 -19.04
C ASN A 425 -7.45 17.12 -19.85
N GLU A 426 -6.90 16.11 -20.52
CA GLU A 426 -7.66 15.08 -21.21
C GLU A 426 -7.98 13.93 -20.25
N LYS A 427 -9.22 13.45 -20.27
CA LYS A 427 -9.61 12.28 -19.47
C LYS A 427 -8.83 11.04 -19.95
N ILE A 428 -8.12 10.41 -19.04
CA ILE A 428 -7.37 9.18 -19.28
C ILE A 428 -8.39 8.05 -19.44
N LYS A 429 -8.24 7.25 -20.50
CA LYS A 429 -9.11 6.10 -20.77
C LYS A 429 -8.68 4.94 -19.86
N VAL A 430 -9.39 4.79 -18.75
CA VAL A 430 -9.23 3.67 -17.83
C VAL A 430 -10.18 2.54 -18.24
N GLY A 431 -9.66 1.34 -18.44
CA GLY A 431 -10.45 0.13 -18.68
C GLY A 431 -10.57 -0.76 -17.44
N PRO A 432 -11.39 -1.84 -17.50
CA PRO A 432 -11.50 -2.82 -16.42
C PRO A 432 -10.15 -3.40 -15.98
N HIS A 433 -9.22 -3.58 -16.92
CA HIS A 433 -7.88 -4.09 -16.63
C HIS A 433 -7.03 -3.10 -15.83
N ASN A 434 -7.30 -1.80 -15.88
CA ASN A 434 -6.54 -0.83 -15.12
C ASN A 434 -7.06 -0.65 -13.69
N LEU A 435 -8.22 -1.20 -13.35
CA LEU A 435 -8.89 -0.94 -12.08
C LEU A 435 -8.86 -2.18 -11.20
N ALA A 436 -8.54 -1.98 -9.92
CA ALA A 436 -8.82 -2.95 -8.87
C ALA A 436 -9.35 -2.24 -7.62
N ALA A 437 -10.11 -2.96 -6.80
CA ALA A 437 -10.55 -2.47 -5.51
C ALA A 437 -10.46 -3.59 -4.47
N PHE A 438 -10.13 -3.23 -3.24
CA PHE A 438 -10.05 -4.16 -2.12
C PHE A 438 -10.71 -3.54 -0.87
N PRO A 439 -11.76 -4.17 -0.30
CA PRO A 439 -12.51 -5.27 -0.91
C PRO A 439 -13.18 -4.84 -2.21
N GLU A 440 -13.42 -5.79 -3.13
CA GLU A 440 -13.93 -5.47 -4.47
C GLU A 440 -15.30 -4.81 -4.41
N SER A 441 -16.24 -5.39 -3.66
CA SER A 441 -17.58 -4.84 -3.42
C SER A 441 -18.25 -5.58 -2.27
N VAL A 442 -19.49 -5.21 -1.96
CA VAL A 442 -20.35 -5.94 -1.00
C VAL A 442 -20.57 -7.42 -1.34
N ASN A 443 -20.29 -7.86 -2.58
CA ASN A 443 -20.37 -9.27 -2.98
C ASN A 443 -19.33 -10.17 -2.30
N ILE A 444 -18.34 -9.60 -1.61
CA ILE A 444 -17.42 -10.40 -0.77
C ILE A 444 -18.10 -10.95 0.50
N LEU A 445 -19.30 -10.47 0.84
CA LEU A 445 -20.04 -10.91 2.02
C LEU A 445 -20.81 -12.21 1.70
N PRO A 446 -20.77 -13.25 2.56
CA PRO A 446 -21.38 -14.55 2.29
C PRO A 446 -22.90 -14.55 2.04
N SER A 447 -23.59 -13.49 2.43
CA SER A 447 -25.05 -13.34 2.33
C SER A 447 -25.49 -12.43 1.18
N VAL A 448 -24.56 -11.98 0.34
CA VAL A 448 -24.81 -11.06 -0.77
C VAL A 448 -24.38 -11.73 -2.06
N GLU A 449 -25.32 -11.86 -3.00
CA GLU A 449 -25.08 -12.42 -4.33
C GLU A 449 -25.51 -11.40 -5.40
N ASP A 450 -24.70 -11.26 -6.45
CA ASP A 450 -24.97 -10.46 -7.64
C ASP A 450 -25.42 -9.01 -7.39
N ASP A 451 -24.90 -8.38 -6.32
CA ASP A 451 -25.16 -6.96 -6.07
C ASP A 451 -24.51 -6.09 -7.15
N PRO A 452 -25.25 -5.16 -7.76
CA PRO A 452 -24.76 -4.38 -8.89
C PRO A 452 -23.71 -3.33 -8.51
N ARG A 453 -23.44 -3.09 -7.22
CA ARG A 453 -22.50 -2.06 -6.73
C ARG A 453 -21.03 -2.49 -6.80
N THR A 454 -20.60 -2.92 -7.97
CA THR A 454 -19.25 -3.44 -8.24
C THR A 454 -18.23 -2.32 -8.46
N SER A 455 -16.94 -2.65 -8.33
CA SER A 455 -15.83 -1.70 -8.55
C SER A 455 -15.87 -1.05 -9.93
N MET A 456 -16.41 -1.73 -10.94
CA MET A 456 -16.59 -1.21 -12.30
C MET A 456 -17.41 0.09 -12.35
N ASN A 457 -18.30 0.31 -11.38
CA ASN A 457 -19.06 1.55 -11.30
C ASN A 457 -18.19 2.78 -11.02
N LEU A 458 -16.97 2.61 -10.50
CA LEU A 458 -16.02 3.70 -10.31
C LEU A 458 -15.61 4.37 -11.64
N ILE A 459 -15.67 3.64 -12.76
CA ILE A 459 -15.19 4.12 -14.07
C ILE A 459 -16.27 4.11 -15.15
N ASN A 460 -17.55 3.95 -14.77
CA ASN A 460 -18.67 3.88 -15.72
C ASN A 460 -19.07 5.24 -16.32
N GLY A 461 -18.53 6.35 -15.78
CA GLY A 461 -18.80 7.73 -16.23
C GLY A 461 -20.15 8.31 -15.79
N CYS A 462 -20.95 7.58 -15.01
CA CYS A 462 -22.23 8.00 -14.46
C CYS A 462 -22.07 8.57 -13.05
N ASN A 463 -21.25 9.61 -12.90
CA ASN A 463 -20.75 10.03 -11.59
C ASN A 463 -21.77 10.85 -10.76
N ASP A 464 -22.73 11.53 -11.39
CA ASP A 464 -23.78 12.28 -10.68
C ASP A 464 -25.12 11.51 -10.73
N THR A 465 -25.28 10.59 -9.78
CA THR A 465 -26.41 9.65 -9.74
C THR A 465 -26.76 9.27 -8.29
N GLU A 466 -28.02 8.95 -8.04
CA GLU A 466 -28.49 8.31 -6.79
C GLU A 466 -28.87 6.83 -6.99
N LYS A 467 -28.74 6.32 -8.21
CA LYS A 467 -29.10 4.93 -8.54
C LYS A 467 -28.02 4.00 -7.98
N ALA A 468 -28.40 3.15 -7.02
CA ALA A 468 -27.53 2.14 -6.39
C ALA A 468 -26.70 1.36 -7.41
N GLU A 469 -27.36 0.84 -8.45
CA GLU A 469 -26.74 0.00 -9.49
C GLU A 469 -25.63 0.68 -10.31
N LEU A 470 -25.49 2.01 -10.22
CA LEU A 470 -24.46 2.78 -10.93
C LEU A 470 -23.37 3.32 -9.99
N MET A 471 -23.41 3.00 -8.70
CA MET A 471 -22.42 3.43 -7.70
C MET A 471 -21.64 2.23 -7.16
N TRP A 472 -20.48 2.49 -6.57
CA TRP A 472 -19.68 1.46 -5.91
C TRP A 472 -19.91 1.47 -4.40
N LEU A 473 -20.00 0.28 -3.81
CA LEU A 473 -20.06 0.11 -2.36
C LEU A 473 -19.29 -1.14 -1.96
N THR A 474 -18.49 -1.02 -0.92
CA THR A 474 -17.69 -2.11 -0.37
C THR A 474 -17.75 -2.11 1.16
N PRO A 475 -17.62 -3.26 1.84
CA PRO A 475 -17.57 -3.27 3.30
C PRO A 475 -16.25 -2.72 3.83
N MET A 476 -16.30 -2.10 4.99
CA MET A 476 -15.11 -1.73 5.76
C MET A 476 -14.72 -2.93 6.63
N LEU A 477 -13.61 -3.61 6.30
CA LEU A 477 -13.12 -4.74 7.07
C LEU A 477 -12.43 -4.28 8.36
N PRO A 478 -12.46 -5.07 9.46
CA PRO A 478 -11.70 -4.77 10.68
C PRO A 478 -10.21 -4.60 10.37
N ASN A 479 -9.57 -3.58 10.93
CA ASN A 479 -8.14 -3.24 10.78
C ASN A 479 -7.60 -3.06 9.35
N ARG A 480 -8.46 -3.04 8.31
CA ARG A 480 -8.09 -2.66 6.92
C ARG A 480 -8.94 -1.54 6.34
N CYS A 481 -8.32 -0.58 5.68
CA CYS A 481 -9.02 0.44 4.91
C CYS A 481 -9.40 -0.10 3.53
N ALA A 482 -10.50 0.38 2.96
CA ALA A 482 -10.81 0.07 1.56
C ALA A 482 -9.82 0.80 0.66
N ARG A 483 -9.40 0.15 -0.43
CA ARG A 483 -8.40 0.68 -1.38
C ARG A 483 -8.93 0.54 -2.80
N VAL A 484 -8.66 1.55 -3.63
CA VAL A 484 -8.88 1.52 -5.08
C VAL A 484 -7.53 1.74 -5.75
N PHE A 485 -7.23 0.93 -6.76
CA PHE A 485 -5.97 0.96 -7.48
C PHE A 485 -6.22 1.21 -8.96
N PHE A 486 -5.51 2.18 -9.51
CA PHE A 486 -5.34 2.34 -10.95
C PHE A 486 -3.94 1.87 -11.35
N VAL A 487 -3.85 0.79 -12.11
CA VAL A 487 -2.60 0.07 -12.40
C VAL A 487 -2.35 0.07 -13.91
N PHE A 488 -1.23 0.68 -14.31
CA PHE A 488 -0.84 0.85 -15.71
C PHE A 488 0.45 0.08 -16.02
N ASP A 489 0.58 -0.42 -17.25
CA ASP A 489 1.76 -1.17 -17.70
C ASP A 489 2.89 -0.26 -18.19
N VAL A 490 2.59 1.03 -18.34
CA VAL A 490 3.54 2.11 -18.61
C VAL A 490 3.29 3.24 -17.61
N GLN A 491 4.32 4.05 -17.32
CA GLN A 491 4.14 5.22 -16.48
C GLN A 491 3.17 6.21 -17.12
N ILE A 492 2.14 6.59 -16.37
CA ILE A 492 1.13 7.55 -16.78
C ILE A 492 1.36 8.86 -16.03
N ALA A 493 1.16 9.97 -16.75
CA ALA A 493 1.20 11.31 -16.20
C ALA A 493 -0.22 11.73 -15.80
N VAL A 494 -0.46 11.96 -14.52
CA VAL A 494 -1.75 12.44 -14.02
C VAL A 494 -1.59 13.86 -13.49
N SER A 495 -2.41 14.78 -13.99
CA SER A 495 -2.48 16.17 -13.51
C SER A 495 -3.57 16.35 -12.46
N THR A 496 -4.69 15.64 -12.62
CA THR A 496 -5.88 15.82 -11.77
C THR A 496 -6.57 14.49 -11.53
N ILE A 497 -7.02 14.29 -10.29
CA ILE A 497 -7.89 13.17 -9.89
C ILE A 497 -9.20 13.76 -9.38
N VAL A 498 -10.32 13.35 -9.97
CA VAL A 498 -11.65 13.79 -9.55
C VAL A 498 -12.37 12.62 -8.90
N ILE A 499 -12.86 12.83 -7.68
CA ILE A 499 -13.52 11.82 -6.85
C ILE A 499 -14.94 12.28 -6.58
N TYR A 500 -15.91 11.43 -6.93
CA TYR A 500 -17.33 11.67 -6.75
C TYR A 500 -17.84 10.81 -5.60
N ASN A 501 -18.31 11.47 -4.54
CA ASN A 501 -18.66 10.83 -3.29
C ASN A 501 -20.04 10.13 -3.34
N TYR A 502 -20.27 9.16 -2.46
CA TYR A 502 -21.48 8.32 -2.48
C TYR A 502 -22.76 9.14 -2.19
N ARG A 503 -23.68 9.22 -3.17
CA ARG A 503 -24.87 10.09 -3.06
C ARG A 503 -26.07 9.44 -2.37
N LYS A 504 -26.37 8.17 -2.64
CA LYS A 504 -27.62 7.52 -2.17
C LYS A 504 -27.78 7.52 -0.65
N THR A 505 -26.68 7.43 0.08
CA THR A 505 -26.68 7.46 1.55
C THR A 505 -25.41 8.20 1.99
N PRO A 506 -25.46 9.53 2.16
CA PRO A 506 -24.25 10.33 2.36
C PRO A 506 -23.35 9.89 3.51
N THR A 507 -23.90 9.28 4.56
CA THR A 507 -23.12 8.72 5.68
C THR A 507 -22.18 7.57 5.26
N ARG A 508 -22.47 6.88 4.15
CA ARG A 508 -21.60 5.85 3.53
C ARG A 508 -20.53 6.45 2.61
N GLY A 509 -20.62 7.74 2.32
CA GLY A 509 -19.62 8.44 1.55
C GLY A 509 -18.30 8.51 2.29
N VAL A 510 -17.21 8.57 1.54
CA VAL A 510 -15.86 8.76 2.06
C VAL A 510 -15.77 10.12 2.73
N ARG A 511 -15.14 10.18 3.91
CA ARG A 511 -14.75 11.43 4.57
C ARG A 511 -13.27 11.68 4.36
N HIS A 512 -12.40 10.87 4.95
CA HIS A 512 -10.95 11.05 4.82
C HIS A 512 -10.38 10.09 3.75
N ILE A 513 -9.49 10.60 2.90
CA ILE A 513 -8.83 9.85 1.84
C ILE A 513 -7.34 10.18 1.76
N SER A 514 -6.51 9.17 1.48
CA SER A 514 -5.10 9.31 1.13
C SER A 514 -4.88 8.81 -0.30
N VAL A 515 -4.07 9.52 -1.09
CA VAL A 515 -3.71 9.12 -2.45
C VAL A 515 -2.19 9.00 -2.54
N SER A 516 -1.73 7.83 -3.00
CA SER A 516 -0.31 7.57 -3.26
C SER A 516 -0.06 7.19 -4.72
N VAL A 517 1.15 7.49 -5.18
CA VAL A 517 1.65 7.14 -6.51
C VAL A 517 2.97 6.42 -6.36
N ASP A 518 3.03 5.17 -6.83
CA ASP A 518 4.18 4.26 -6.65
C ASP A 518 4.73 4.31 -5.20
N ASP A 519 3.84 4.08 -4.23
CA ASP A 519 4.07 4.07 -2.77
C ASP A 519 4.29 5.44 -2.10
N LEU A 520 4.44 6.53 -2.87
CA LEU A 520 4.60 7.87 -2.31
C LEU A 520 3.26 8.58 -2.14
N ILE A 521 2.92 8.97 -0.91
CA ILE A 521 1.71 9.76 -0.64
C ILE A 521 1.86 11.14 -1.32
N VAL A 522 0.90 11.48 -2.18
CA VAL A 522 0.86 12.75 -2.92
C VAL A 522 -0.29 13.65 -2.48
N TYR A 523 -1.28 13.10 -1.78
CA TYR A 523 -2.40 13.85 -1.23
C TYR A 523 -2.98 13.14 -0.01
N SER A 524 -3.41 13.90 1.00
CA SER A 524 -4.23 13.43 2.11
C SER A 524 -5.21 14.53 2.50
N GLY A 525 -6.48 14.19 2.67
CA GLY A 525 -7.50 15.20 2.98
C GLY A 525 -8.93 14.68 3.00
N ASP A 526 -9.87 15.63 3.01
CA ASP A 526 -11.31 15.39 3.13
C ASP A 526 -12.03 15.39 1.77
N VAL A 527 -12.95 14.44 1.61
CA VAL A 527 -13.91 14.36 0.51
C VAL A 527 -15.23 14.97 0.99
N PRO A 528 -15.73 16.05 0.34
CA PRO A 528 -17.01 16.65 0.71
C PRO A 528 -18.16 15.63 0.71
N ALA A 529 -19.01 15.68 1.73
CA ALA A 529 -20.19 14.81 1.79
C ALA A 529 -21.17 15.14 0.65
N SER A 530 -21.79 14.11 0.09
CA SER A 530 -22.91 14.31 -0.85
C SER A 530 -24.15 14.84 -0.13
N THR A 531 -25.01 15.51 -0.88
CA THR A 531 -26.33 15.99 -0.43
C THR A 531 -27.43 15.26 -1.18
N ALA A 532 -28.69 15.45 -0.76
CA ALA A 532 -29.85 14.90 -1.48
C ALA A 532 -29.89 15.35 -2.95
N ASP A 533 -29.43 16.57 -3.23
CA ASP A 533 -29.53 17.16 -4.57
C ASP A 533 -28.24 17.04 -5.39
N LYS A 534 -27.07 17.01 -4.74
CA LYS A 534 -25.76 17.08 -5.43
C LYS A 534 -24.74 16.10 -4.87
N THR A 535 -24.03 15.41 -5.76
CA THR A 535 -22.85 14.60 -5.42
C THR A 535 -21.71 15.48 -4.88
N GLY A 536 -21.10 15.08 -3.76
CA GLY A 536 -19.88 15.70 -3.23
C GLY A 536 -18.70 15.39 -4.16
N ILE A 537 -17.88 16.39 -4.48
CA ILE A 537 -16.78 16.25 -5.43
C ILE A 537 -15.51 16.75 -4.76
N LEU A 538 -14.47 15.93 -4.76
CA LEU A 538 -13.11 16.32 -4.45
C LEU A 538 -12.31 16.32 -5.75
N GLU A 539 -11.67 17.44 -6.05
CA GLU A 539 -10.74 17.58 -7.18
C GLU A 539 -9.33 17.77 -6.62
N ILE A 540 -8.47 16.78 -6.83
CA ILE A 540 -7.07 16.82 -6.43
C ILE A 540 -6.28 17.27 -7.64
N ASN A 541 -5.85 18.53 -7.63
CA ASN A 541 -4.95 19.06 -8.64
C ASN A 541 -3.50 18.89 -8.17
N PHE A 542 -2.72 18.10 -8.90
CA PHE A 542 -1.26 18.06 -8.77
C PHE A 542 -0.59 19.26 -9.44
N ALA A 543 -1.41 20.25 -9.81
CA ALA A 543 -1.08 21.46 -10.53
C ALA A 543 -1.42 22.69 -9.67
N GLU A 544 -0.77 22.88 -8.53
CA GLU A 544 -0.87 24.11 -7.73
C GLU A 544 0.52 24.43 -7.13
N THR A 545 1.01 25.66 -6.98
CA THR A 545 0.58 27.03 -7.34
C THR A 545 1.85 27.88 -7.44
#